data_AF-A0A4Q9HM73-F1
#
_entry.id   AF-A0A4Q9HM73-F1
#
_cell.length_a   1.000
_cell.length_b   1.000
_cell.length_c   1.000
_cell.angle_alpha   90.00
_cell.angle_beta   90.00
_cell.angle_gamma   90.00
#
_symmetry.space_group_name_H-M   'P 1'
#
loop_
_entity.id
_entity.type
_entity.pdbx_description
1 polymer ?
#
loop_
_entity_poly.entity_id
_entity_poly.type
_entity_poly.pdbx_seq_one_letter_code
_entity_poly.pdbx_strand_id
1 'polypeptide(L)' 'GGRVVLDLGSAAAQLVSATPEPGWQMQVWKQEYWLRVDFISGGGHTSVICTWYDHAPIVDTSNNAT' A
#
# COMPACT_ATOMS: atom_id res chain seq x y z
N GLY A 1 -1.55 -10.08 -6.85
CA GLY A 1 -1.43 -8.86 -6.04
C GLY A 1 -0.88 -7.77 -6.92
N GLY A 2 0.25 -7.19 -6.54
CA GLY A 2 0.91 -6.18 -7.33
C GLY A 2 2.24 -5.76 -6.72
N ARG A 3 2.88 -4.78 -7.36
CA ARG A 3 4.11 -4.17 -6.90
C ARG A 3 3.82 -2.77 -6.38
N VAL A 4 4.34 -2.45 -5.19
CA VAL A 4 4.32 -1.11 -4.61
C VAL A 4 5.76 -0.67 -4.38
N VAL A 5 6.07 0.56 -4.76
CA VAL A 5 7.35 1.21 -4.44
C VAL A 5 7.04 2.47 -3.65
N LEU A 6 7.57 2.53 -2.44
CA LEU A 6 7.49 3.68 -1.55
C LEU A 6 8.88 4.30 -1.41
N ASP A 7 8.93 5.62 -1.39
CA ASP A 7 10.06 6.37 -0.90
C ASP A 7 9.83 6.67 0.59
N LEU A 8 10.73 6.22 1.45
CA LEU A 8 10.62 6.33 2.90
C LEU A 8 11.63 7.38 3.41
N GLY A 9 11.13 8.57 3.73
CA GLY A 9 11.90 9.59 4.42
C GLY A 9 11.96 9.35 5.92
N SER A 10 12.59 10.28 6.65
CA SER A 10 12.70 10.18 8.12
C SER A 10 11.38 10.43 8.86
N ALA A 11 10.44 11.16 8.26
CA ALA A 11 9.18 11.58 8.90
C ALA A 11 7.94 11.43 8.00
N ALA A 12 8.08 10.98 6.76
CA ALA A 12 6.98 10.80 5.82
C ALA A 12 7.34 9.79 4.75
N ALA A 13 6.33 9.20 4.11
CA ALA A 13 6.50 8.34 2.94
C ALA A 13 5.77 8.91 1.71
N GLN A 14 6.28 8.58 0.53
CA GLN A 14 5.66 8.90 -0.75
C GLN A 14 5.45 7.65 -1.57
N LEU A 15 4.29 7.55 -2.24
CA LEU A 15 4.05 6.50 -3.22
C LEU A 15 4.73 6.86 -4.54
N VAL A 16 5.78 6.12 -4.89
CA VAL A 16 6.50 6.26 -6.17
C VAL A 16 5.73 5.56 -7.28
N SER A 17 5.35 4.30 -7.06
CA SER A 17 4.54 3.54 -8.03
C SER A 17 3.71 2.46 -7.34
N ALA A 18 2.56 2.17 -7.94
CA ALA A 18 1.77 0.99 -7.64
C ALA A 18 1.30 0.39 -8.96
N THR A 19 1.56 -0.90 -9.16
CA THR A 19 1.26 -1.59 -10.41
C THR A 19 0.59 -2.93 -10.09
N PRO A 20 -0.69 -3.12 -10.44
CA PRO A 20 -1.35 -4.40 -10.25
C PRO A 20 -0.77 -5.45 -11.22
N GLU A 21 -0.76 -6.70 -10.78
CA GLU A 21 -0.59 -7.83 -11.70
C GLU A 21 -1.82 -7.97 -12.61
N PRO A 22 -1.69 -8.58 -13.80
CA PRO A 22 -2.84 -8.85 -14.67
C PRO A 22 -3.97 -9.58 -13.92
N GLY A 23 -5.21 -9.12 -14.11
CA GLY A 23 -6.39 -9.65 -13.43
C GLY A 23 -6.65 -9.05 -12.04
N TRP A 24 -5.72 -8.27 -11.49
CA TRP A 24 -5.92 -7.54 -10.23
C TRP A 24 -6.34 -6.10 -10.48
N GLN A 25 -7.31 -5.64 -9.68
CA GLN A 25 -7.65 -4.24 -9.56
C GLN A 25 -6.79 -3.59 -8.48
N MET A 26 -6.60 -2.28 -8.58
CA MET A 26 -5.80 -1.51 -7.64
C MET A 26 -6.54 -0.26 -7.18
N GLN A 27 -6.46 0.03 -5.88
CA GLN A 27 -6.92 1.28 -5.29
C GLN A 27 -5.84 1.88 -4.39
N VAL A 28 -5.76 3.22 -4.37
CA VAL A 28 -4.79 3.97 -3.59
C VAL A 28 -5.51 5.03 -2.78
N TRP A 29 -5.18 5.11 -1.48
CA TRP A 29 -5.59 6.19 -0.59
C TRP A 29 -4.36 6.89 -0.04
N LYS A 30 -4.45 8.22 0.08
CA LYS A 30 -3.40 9.06 0.65
C LYS A 30 -4.03 10.04 1.62
N GLN A 31 -3.44 10.15 2.80
CA GLN A 31 -3.77 11.11 3.84
C GLN A 31 -2.46 11.65 4.45
N GLU A 32 -2.56 12.65 5.33
CA GLU A 32 -1.41 13.38 5.87
C GLU A 32 -0.34 12.47 6.51
N TYR A 33 -0.77 11.43 7.22
CA TYR A 33 0.12 10.55 7.97
C TYR A 33 0.07 9.08 7.55
N TRP A 34 -0.59 8.78 6.44
CA TRP A 34 -0.67 7.42 5.94
C TRP A 34 -1.03 7.33 4.45
N LEU A 35 -0.62 6.23 3.84
CA LEU A 35 -1.07 5.80 2.53
C LEU A 35 -1.45 4.31 2.58
N ARG A 36 -2.38 3.92 1.71
CA ARG A 36 -2.80 2.54 1.53
C ARG A 36 -2.88 2.20 0.06
N VAL A 37 -2.43 1.00 -0.30
CA VAL A 37 -2.63 0.40 -1.63
C VAL A 37 -3.30 -0.94 -1.45
N ASP A 38 -4.46 -1.11 -2.08
CA ASP A 38 -5.16 -2.40 -2.13
C ASP A 38 -5.05 -3.00 -3.52
N PHE A 39 -4.79 -4.31 -3.58
CA PHE A 39 -4.93 -5.15 -4.75
C PHE A 39 -6.05 -6.15 -4.52
N ILE A 40 -7.02 -6.18 -5.43
CA ILE A 40 -8.21 -7.03 -5.33
C ILE A 40 -8.37 -7.86 -6.61
N SER A 41 -8.57 -9.17 -6.50
CA SER A 41 -8.85 -10.06 -7.64
C SER A 41 -9.70 -11.24 -7.20
N GLY A 42 -10.92 -11.37 -7.73
CA GLY A 42 -11.82 -12.45 -7.35
C GLY A 42 -12.03 -12.49 -5.82
N GLY A 43 -11.68 -13.61 -5.18
CA GLY A 43 -11.70 -13.77 -3.72
C GLY A 43 -10.41 -13.36 -2.99
N GLY A 44 -9.41 -12.84 -3.70
CA GLY A 44 -8.13 -12.39 -3.14
C GLY A 44 -8.09 -10.89 -2.87
N HIS A 45 -7.57 -10.52 -1.71
CA HIS A 45 -7.34 -9.14 -1.30
C HIS A 45 -5.98 -9.01 -0.62
N THR A 46 -5.13 -8.12 -1.10
CA THR A 46 -3.84 -7.82 -0.48
C THR A 46 -3.71 -6.33 -0.29
N SER A 47 -3.33 -5.89 0.90
CA SER A 47 -3.16 -4.48 1.25
C SER A 47 -1.72 -4.20 1.63
N VAL A 48 -1.22 -3.04 1.22
CA VAL A 48 -0.02 -2.40 1.77
C VAL A 48 -0.49 -1.13 2.46
N ILE A 49 -0.19 -0.97 3.75
CA ILE A 49 -0.40 0.27 4.49
C ILE A 49 0.96 0.82 4.90
N CYS A 50 1.12 2.14 4.81
CA CYS A 50 2.27 2.82 5.39
C CYS A 50 1.78 3.99 6.24
N THR A 51 2.26 4.05 7.49
CA THR A 51 1.87 5.06 8.49
C THR A 51 3.10 5.75 9.06
N TRP A 52 2.98 7.01 9.47
CA TRP A 52 4.08 7.80 10.05
C TRP A 52 3.60 8.90 11.03
N TYR A 53 2.48 8.68 11.73
CA TYR A 53 2.00 9.65 12.73
C TYR A 53 2.83 9.55 14.01
N ASP A 54 3.66 10.55 14.29
CA ASP A 54 4.56 10.61 15.45
C ASP A 54 5.66 9.52 15.46
N HIS A 55 5.99 8.96 14.30
CA HIS A 55 7.08 8.00 14.12
C HIS A 55 7.60 8.01 12.69
N ALA A 56 8.80 7.45 12.47
CA ALA A 56 9.32 7.21 11.13
C ALA A 56 8.40 6.22 10.36
N PRO A 57 8.29 6.31 9.03
CA PRO A 57 7.38 5.46 8.26
C PRO A 57 7.53 3.96 8.53
N ILE A 58 6.42 3.30 8.83
CA ILE A 58 6.32 1.85 8.99
C ILE A 58 5.42 1.32 7.88
N VAL A 59 5.84 0.21 7.26
CA VAL A 59 5.07 -0.47 6.20
C VAL A 59 4.54 -1.79 6.73
N ASP A 60 3.25 -2.02 6.56
CA ASP A 60 2.56 -3.27 6.87
C ASP A 60 1.93 -3.86 5.60
N THR A 61 1.96 -5.18 5.49
CA THR A 61 1.33 -5.90 4.38
C THR A 61 0.41 -6.98 4.91
N SER A 62 -0.85 -6.99 4.46
CA SER A 62 -1.82 -8.02 4.81
C SER A 62 -2.35 -8.72 3.56
N ASN A 63 -2.65 -10.01 3.69
CA ASN A 63 -3.22 -10.83 2.63
C ASN A 63 -4.42 -11.60 3.18
N ASN A 64 -5.57 -11.44 2.54
CA ASN A 64 -6.79 -12.16 2.85
C ASN A 64 -7.32 -12.78 1.55
N ALA A 65 -7.29 -14.12 1.48
CA ALA A 65 -7.92 -14.88 0.42
C ALA A 65 -9.13 -15.61 1.02
N THR A 66 -10.27 -15.53 0.32
CA THR A 66 -11.53 -16.18 0.71
C THR A 66 -11.74 -17.47 -0.04
#